data_AF-A0A352AZ99-F1
#
_entry.id   AF-A0A352AZ99-F1
#
_cell.length_a   1.000
_cell.length_b   1.000
_cell.length_c   1.000
_cell.angle_alpha   90.00
_cell.angle_beta   90.00
_cell.angle_gamma   90.00
#
_symmetry.space_group_name_H-M   'P 1'
#
loop_
_entity.id
_entity.type
_entity.pdbx_description
1 polymer ?
#
loop_
_entity_poly.entity_id
_entity_poly.type
_entity_poly.pdbx_seq_one_letter_code
_entity_poly.pdbx_strand_id
1 'polypeptide(L)'
;MPFAYLVHLIVSILGLYLIDRRHKLAITGSPRAALLSIAVAVALFLIWDLAGIALGIFFRGDAPHLSGLVLAPELPVEEVFFLILLSYNALLVYLAFARRFQK
;
A
#
# COMPACT_ATOMS: atom_id res chain seq x y z
N MET A 1 -17.19 13.56 -3.65
CA MET A 1 -16.85 12.82 -4.88
C MET A 1 -16.48 11.41 -4.48
N PRO A 2 -17.39 10.44 -4.61
CA PRO A 2 -17.09 9.04 -4.29
C PRO A 2 -15.94 8.54 -5.17
N PHE A 3 -15.15 7.58 -4.69
CA PHE A 3 -13.98 6.99 -5.38
C PHE A 3 -12.77 7.91 -5.58
N ALA A 4 -12.84 9.20 -5.24
CA ALA A 4 -11.72 10.12 -5.45
C ALA A 4 -10.44 9.62 -4.77
N TYR A 5 -10.55 9.07 -3.56
CA TYR A 5 -9.40 8.53 -2.84
C TYR A 5 -8.79 7.31 -3.55
N LEU A 6 -9.62 6.35 -3.98
CA LEU A 6 -9.16 5.18 -4.71
C LEU A 6 -8.41 5.56 -6.00
N VAL A 7 -8.92 6.53 -6.75
CA VAL A 7 -8.26 7.03 -7.97
C VAL A 7 -6.88 7.61 -7.65
N HIS A 8 -6.75 8.41 -6.60
CA HIS A 8 -5.45 8.97 -6.19
C HIS A 8 -4.47 7.88 -5.75
N LEU A 9 -4.94 6.83 -5.07
CA LEU A 9 -4.11 5.69 -4.69
C LEU A 9 -3.60 4.95 -5.92
N ILE A 10 -4.48 4.64 -6.88
CA ILE A 10 -4.10 3.94 -8.12
C ILE A 10 -3.06 4.78 -8.90
N VAL A 11 -3.31 6.08 -9.08
CA VAL A 11 -2.37 6.98 -9.75
C VAL A 11 -1.01 7.01 -9.03
N SER A 12 -1.01 7.06 -7.71
CA SER A 12 0.21 7.05 -6.91
C SER A 12 0.98 5.73 -7.04
N ILE A 13 0.31 4.58 -7.00
CA ILE A 13 0.92 3.26 -7.19
C ILE A 13 1.52 3.15 -8.59
N LEU A 14 0.82 3.62 -9.63
CA LEU A 14 1.33 3.67 -11.00
C LEU A 14 2.57 4.56 -11.09
N GLY A 15 2.58 5.70 -10.41
CA GLY A 15 3.75 6.58 -10.30
C GLY A 15 4.96 5.87 -9.69
N LEU A 16 4.76 5.16 -8.58
CA LEU A 16 5.82 4.35 -7.96
C LEU A 16 6.32 3.25 -8.90
N TYR A 17 5.43 2.59 -9.64
CA TYR A 17 5.82 1.58 -10.63
C TYR A 17 6.65 2.16 -11.77
N LEU A 18 6.33 3.37 -12.25
CA LEU A 18 7.14 4.05 -13.27
C LEU A 18 8.54 4.40 -12.75
N ILE A 19 8.65 4.86 -11.49
CA ILE A 19 9.94 5.10 -10.83
C ILE A 19 10.72 3.80 -10.70
N ASP A 20 10.06 2.73 -10.22
CA ASP A 20 10.66 1.42 -10.11
C ASP A 20 11.21 0.95 -11.46
N ARG A 21 10.41 1.03 -12.52
CA ARG A 21 10.83 0.63 -13.87
C ARG A 21 12.02 1.42 -14.38
N ARG A 22 12.07 2.74 -14.10
CA ARG A 22 13.20 3.59 -14.49
C ARG A 22 14.49 3.18 -13.79
N HIS A 23 14.42 2.86 -12.50
CA HIS A 23 15.59 2.55 -11.68
C HIS A 23 15.86 1.05 -11.51
N LYS A 24 14.98 0.17 -11.99
CA LYS A 24 15.05 -1.29 -11.84
C LYS A 24 15.31 -1.72 -10.41
N LEU A 25 14.46 -1.32 -9.45
CA LEU A 25 14.72 -1.48 -8.02
C LEU A 25 14.07 -2.75 -7.46
N ALA A 26 12.75 -2.81 -7.44
CA ALA A 26 11.91 -3.80 -6.77
C ALA A 26 11.24 -4.74 -7.78
N ILE A 27 10.02 -4.44 -8.24
CA ILE A 27 9.23 -5.34 -9.12
C ILE A 27 9.97 -5.56 -10.44
N THR A 28 10.58 -4.50 -10.98
CA THR A 28 11.31 -4.58 -12.24
C THR A 28 12.71 -5.16 -12.14
N GLY A 29 13.26 -5.29 -10.93
CA GLY A 29 14.55 -5.97 -10.68
C GLY A 29 14.37 -7.43 -10.24
N SER A 30 13.54 -7.66 -9.23
CA SER A 30 13.29 -8.95 -8.57
C SER A 30 11.79 -9.13 -8.26
N PRO A 31 10.94 -9.37 -9.28
CA PRO A 31 9.48 -9.32 -9.15
C PRO A 31 8.93 -10.25 -8.07
N ARG A 32 9.44 -11.48 -7.99
CA ARG A 32 8.98 -12.46 -7.00
C ARG A 32 9.25 -12.00 -5.57
N ALA A 33 10.46 -11.51 -5.30
CA ALA A 33 10.85 -11.04 -3.97
C ALA A 33 10.06 -9.78 -3.60
N ALA A 34 9.96 -8.81 -4.52
CA ALA A 34 9.21 -7.58 -4.30
C ALA A 34 7.72 -7.83 -4.02
N LEU A 35 7.06 -8.66 -4.84
CA LEU A 35 5.65 -9.00 -4.64
C LEU A 35 5.43 -9.75 -3.33
N LEU A 36 6.32 -10.68 -2.97
CA LEU A 36 6.22 -11.40 -1.70
C LEU A 36 6.39 -10.46 -0.51
N SER A 37 7.38 -9.55 -0.54
CA SER A 37 7.60 -8.57 0.52
C SER A 37 6.39 -7.65 0.71
N ILE A 38 5.82 -7.14 -0.39
CA ILE A 38 4.62 -6.29 -0.33
C ILE A 38 3.43 -7.10 0.19
N ALA A 39 3.21 -8.31 -0.31
CA ALA A 39 2.09 -9.15 0.11
C ALA A 39 2.16 -9.52 1.60
N VAL A 40 3.34 -9.87 2.11
CA VAL A 40 3.55 -10.16 3.53
C VAL A 40 3.30 -8.92 4.40
N ALA A 41 3.83 -7.76 3.99
CA ALA A 41 3.61 -6.51 4.73
C ALA A 41 2.12 -6.13 4.76
N VAL A 42 1.44 -6.17 3.62
CA VAL A 42 0.00 -5.89 3.53
C VAL A 42 -0.81 -6.87 4.38
N ALA A 43 -0.51 -8.17 4.33
CA ALA A 43 -1.20 -9.16 5.15
C ALA A 43 -1.02 -8.90 6.65
N LEU A 44 0.20 -8.56 7.09
CA LEU A 44 0.49 -8.22 8.48
C LEU A 44 -0.30 -6.99 8.92
N PHE A 45 -0.29 -5.92 8.13
CA PHE A 45 -1.02 -4.70 8.46
C PHE A 45 -2.54 -4.92 8.46
N LEU A 46 -3.09 -5.71 7.53
CA LEU A 46 -4.51 -6.04 7.54
C LEU A 46 -4.91 -6.84 8.78
N ILE A 47 -4.08 -7.80 9.22
CA ILE A 47 -4.33 -8.53 10.48
C ILE A 47 -4.33 -7.54 11.66
N TRP A 48 -3.40 -6.58 11.66
CA TRP A 48 -3.33 -5.54 12.67
C TRP A 48 -4.54 -4.61 12.66
N ASP A 49 -5.00 -4.19 11.48
CA ASP A 49 -6.19 -3.36 11.31
C ASP A 49 -7.42 -4.08 11.83
N LEU A 50 -7.60 -5.36 11.47
CA LEU A 50 -8.71 -6.18 11.97
C LEU A 50 -8.67 -6.31 13.50
N ALA A 51 -7.49 -6.47 14.09
CA ALA A 51 -7.34 -6.49 15.54
C ALA A 51 -7.72 -5.14 16.17
N GLY A 52 -7.29 -4.02 15.58
CA GLY A 52 -7.64 -2.69 16.07
C GLY A 52 -9.12 -2.35 15.92
N ILE A 53 -9.77 -2.81 14.84
CA ILE A 53 -11.22 -2.71 14.66
C ILE A 53 -11.95 -3.54 15.71
N ALA A 54 -11.52 -4.79 15.93
CA ALA A 54 -12.12 -5.68 16.92
C ALA A 54 -12.00 -5.13 18.36
N LEU A 55 -10.93 -4.40 18.65
CA LEU A 55 -10.72 -3.70 19.92
C LEU A 55 -11.44 -2.35 20.03
N GLY A 56 -12.12 -1.90 18.97
CA GLY A 56 -12.79 -0.59 18.94
C GLY A 56 -11.80 0.59 18.98
N ILE A 57 -10.60 0.42 18.40
CA ILE A 57 -9.56 1.45 18.31
C ILE A 57 -9.63 2.14 16.95
N PHE A 58 -9.90 1.38 15.88
CA PHE A 58 -9.99 1.90 14.52
C PHE A 58 -11.43 2.07 14.06
N PHE A 59 -11.72 3.24 13.50
CA PHE A 59 -13.02 3.63 12.98
C PHE A 59 -12.84 4.33 11.64
N ARG A 60 -13.74 4.07 10.69
CA ARG A 60 -13.71 4.66 9.36
C ARG A 60 -14.09 6.14 9.37
N GLY A 61 -14.96 6.54 10.31
CA GLY A 61 -15.52 7.89 10.41
C GLY A 61 -16.34 8.32 9.18
N ASP A 62 -16.75 9.59 9.16
CA ASP A 62 -17.43 10.19 8.00
C ASP A 62 -16.41 10.55 6.91
N ALA A 63 -16.28 9.65 5.93
CA ALA A 63 -15.33 9.80 4.85
C ALA A 63 -16.04 9.92 3.48
N PRO A 64 -16.49 11.13 3.08
CA PRO A 64 -17.33 11.37 1.90
C PRO A 64 -16.63 11.14 0.54
N HIS A 65 -15.33 10.82 0.57
CA HIS A 65 -14.51 10.54 -0.61
C HIS A 65 -14.25 9.05 -0.84
N LEU A 66 -14.62 8.18 0.11
CA LEU A 66 -14.52 6.74 -0.05
C LEU A 66 -15.56 6.24 -1.06
N SER A 67 -15.25 5.12 -1.71
CA SER A 67 -16.15 4.42 -2.63
C SER A 67 -17.42 3.89 -1.97
N GLY A 68 -17.39 3.68 -0.65
CA GLY A 68 -18.43 2.96 0.08
C GLY A 68 -18.21 1.44 0.13
N LEU A 69 -17.29 0.89 -0.67
CA LEU A 69 -16.96 -0.54 -0.67
C LEU A 69 -16.15 -0.89 0.58
N VAL A 70 -16.61 -1.91 1.31
CA VAL A 70 -15.97 -2.40 2.53
C VAL A 70 -15.64 -3.87 2.42
N LEU A 71 -14.48 -4.25 2.96
CA LEU A 71 -14.02 -5.63 3.05
C LEU A 71 -14.47 -6.28 4.37
N ALA A 72 -14.54 -5.48 5.43
CA ALA A 72 -15.00 -5.85 6.77
C ALA A 72 -15.68 -4.63 7.42
N PRO A 73 -16.38 -4.78 8.56
CA PRO A 73 -16.87 -3.62 9.33
C PRO A 73 -15.72 -2.62 9.53
N GLU A 74 -15.97 -1.34 9.24
CA GLU A 74 -14.96 -0.26 9.33
C GLU A 74 -13.74 -0.35 8.39
N LEU A 75 -13.59 -1.41 7.57
CA LEU A 75 -12.41 -1.61 6.70
C LEU A 75 -12.73 -1.34 5.22
N PRO A 76 -12.44 -0.15 4.68
CA PRO A 76 -12.68 0.17 3.28
C PRO A 76 -11.71 -0.55 2.34
N VAL A 77 -12.14 -0.83 1.10
CA VAL A 77 -11.27 -1.45 0.08
C VAL A 77 -10.03 -0.59 -0.20
N GLU A 78 -10.18 0.73 -0.15
CA GLU A 78 -9.08 1.67 -0.33
C GLU A 78 -7.93 1.46 0.65
N GLU A 79 -8.18 0.89 1.83
CA GLU A 79 -7.13 0.61 2.82
C GLU A 79 -6.11 -0.38 2.26
N VAL A 80 -6.55 -1.40 1.52
CA VAL A 80 -5.64 -2.36 0.87
C VAL A 80 -4.73 -1.67 -0.13
N PHE A 81 -5.28 -0.74 -0.92
CA PHE A 81 -4.49 0.04 -1.88
C PHE A 81 -3.52 0.98 -1.18
N PHE A 82 -3.94 1.59 -0.06
CA PHE A 82 -3.07 2.40 0.77
C PHE A 82 -1.91 1.59 1.35
N LEU A 83 -2.16 0.40 1.89
CA LEU A 83 -1.13 -0.49 2.42
C LEU A 83 -0.17 -0.97 1.33
N ILE A 84 -0.67 -1.25 0.12
CA ILE A 84 0.17 -1.54 -1.04
C ILE A 84 1.06 -0.35 -1.37
N LEU A 85 0.49 0.85 -1.47
CA LEU A 85 1.25 2.09 -1.74
C LEU A 85 2.34 2.32 -0.68
N LEU A 86 1.97 2.21 0.60
CA LEU A 86 2.87 2.39 1.74
C LEU A 86 4.02 1.38 1.70
N SER A 87 3.69 0.09 1.59
CA SER A 87 4.67 -1.00 1.57
C SER A 87 5.59 -0.90 0.36
N TYR A 88 5.04 -0.60 -0.81
CA TYR A 88 5.81 -0.45 -2.03
C TYR A 88 6.75 0.75 -1.99
N ASN A 89 6.27 1.90 -1.49
CA ASN A 89 7.09 3.09 -1.29
C ASN A 89 8.27 2.81 -0.35
N ALA A 90 8.00 2.18 0.81
CA ALA A 90 9.04 1.83 1.77
C ALA A 90 10.10 0.90 1.14
N LEU A 91 9.67 -0.10 0.38
CA LEU A 91 10.57 -1.01 -0.34
C LEU A 91 11.44 -0.28 -1.37
N LEU A 92 10.86 0.63 -2.16
CA LEU A 92 11.61 1.42 -3.14
C LEU A 92 12.65 2.32 -2.48
N VAL A 93 12.27 3.01 -1.41
CA VAL A 93 13.19 3.84 -0.63
C VAL A 93 14.33 3.00 -0.07
N TYR A 94 14.02 1.87 0.56
CA TYR A 94 15.02 0.95 1.10
C TYR A 94 16.01 0.49 0.03
N LEU A 95 15.53 0.00 -1.11
CA LEU A 95 16.39 -0.49 -2.19
C LEU A 95 17.21 0.62 -2.86
N ALA A 96 16.63 1.82 -3.00
CA ALA A 96 17.35 2.98 -3.53
C ALA A 96 18.53 3.36 -2.62
N PHE A 97 18.31 3.41 -1.30
CA PHE A 97 19.37 3.70 -0.33
C PHE A 97 20.39 2.56 -0.24
N ALA A 98 19.95 1.31 -0.18
CA ALA A 98 20.84 0.15 -0.15
C ALA A 98 21.79 0.17 -1.36
N ARG A 99 21.28 0.46 -2.56
CA ARG A 99 22.11 0.60 -3.76
C ARG A 99 23.08 1.78 -3.68
N ARG A 100 22.67 2.89 -3.05
CA ARG A 100 23.50 4.10 -2.94
C ARG A 100 24.67 3.93 -1.98
N PHE A 101 24.51 3.13 -0.92
CA PHE A 101 25.50 2.88 0.12
C PHE A 101 26.35 1.62 -0.09
N GLN A 102 25.96 0.72 -1.00
CA GLN A 102 26.80 -0.40 -1.44
C GLN A 102 27.87 0.00 -2.49
N LYS A 103 27.91 1.27 -2.87
CA LYS A 103 29.02 1.89 -3.61
C LYS A 103 29.89 2.69 -2.66
#